data_AF-A0A0D2CZL5-F1
#
_entry.id   AF-A0A0D2CZL5-F1
#
_cell.length_a   1.000
_cell.length_b   1.000
_cell.length_c   1.000
_cell.angle_alpha   90.00
_cell.angle_beta   90.00
_cell.angle_gamma   90.00
#
_symmetry.space_group_name_H-M   'P 1'
#
loop_
_entity.id
_entity.type
_entity.pdbx_description
1 polymer ?
#
loop_
_entity_poly.entity_id
_entity_poly.type
_entity_poly.pdbx_seq_one_letter_code
_entity_poly.pdbx_strand_id
1 'polypeptide(L)'
;MVKHHCKSWGWAYAMAILVVVTIVIVFPILYVAFPNKAQDAINRAELIVTSQSILSPSMNSFYLEQATVFATNSSDSASLDQWEGILCLAPECLYPFARIPVPSAQAENGTQIQISNVTEIINMAPFNNYTRLALESDRYSIYLQGSGKLHKGAWPATTVAYNKNITMRGLNALKGFNVTAFHIINPALADGTNANGTIHIPNPSVSQFELGDLTLNMSVNGMSIGTATLPNVFIAAGNNSIPMTAVTNQTAVAGLVLGPYKSGVLPIDMVATSVTYDGQRIPWYEQALGAVPLRVDLDVIPALQESGLAGMLGLGTPPSGVST
;
A
#
# COMPACT_ATOMS: atom_id res chain seq x y z
N MET A 1 49.67 64.03 -33.75
CA MET A 1 48.35 63.95 -33.08
C MET A 1 48.06 62.50 -32.71
N VAL A 2 48.54 62.02 -31.56
CA VAL A 2 48.36 60.60 -31.12
C VAL A 2 48.04 60.58 -29.63
N LYS A 3 46.97 61.27 -29.20
CA LYS A 3 46.58 61.27 -27.77
C LYS A 3 45.07 61.30 -27.48
N HIS A 4 44.22 61.09 -28.49
CA HIS A 4 42.76 61.00 -28.30
C HIS A 4 42.11 59.71 -28.78
N HIS A 5 42.87 58.70 -29.22
CA HIS A 5 42.30 57.40 -29.62
C HIS A 5 42.19 56.39 -28.46
N CYS A 6 42.99 56.52 -27.40
CA CYS A 6 42.96 55.60 -26.26
C CYS A 6 41.87 55.88 -25.20
N LYS A 7 41.05 56.92 -25.35
CA LYS A 7 40.00 57.27 -24.35
C LYS A 7 38.56 57.05 -24.83
N SER A 8 38.33 56.79 -26.13
CA SER A 8 36.98 56.59 -26.69
C SER A 8 36.70 55.16 -27.16
N TRP A 9 37.67 54.24 -27.16
CA TRP A 9 37.45 52.82 -27.51
C TRP A 9 37.52 51.88 -26.30
N GLY A 10 37.91 52.38 -25.12
CA GLY A 10 37.98 51.58 -23.89
C GLY A 10 36.63 50.97 -23.49
N TRP A 11 35.52 51.67 -23.75
CA TRP A 11 34.17 51.14 -23.51
C TRP A 11 33.81 50.00 -24.47
N ALA A 12 34.31 50.03 -25.71
CA ALA A 12 34.08 48.97 -26.68
C ALA A 12 34.87 47.70 -26.31
N TYR A 13 36.11 47.84 -25.84
CA TYR A 13 36.87 46.72 -25.29
C TYR A 13 36.27 46.19 -23.98
N ALA A 14 35.79 47.07 -23.09
CA ALA A 14 35.09 46.66 -21.87
C ALA A 14 33.78 45.92 -22.19
N MET A 15 33.02 46.39 -23.19
CA MET A 15 31.81 45.74 -23.69
C MET A 15 32.14 44.38 -24.33
N ALA A 16 33.18 44.30 -25.16
CA ALA A 16 33.61 43.05 -25.78
C ALA A 16 34.05 42.02 -24.71
N ILE A 17 34.81 42.45 -23.69
CA ILE A 17 35.20 41.59 -22.57
C ILE A 17 33.96 41.14 -21.80
N LEU A 18 33.01 42.03 -21.52
CA LEU A 18 31.76 41.68 -20.85
C LEU A 18 30.98 40.62 -21.64
N VAL A 19 30.84 40.80 -22.96
CA VAL A 19 30.18 39.83 -23.84
C VAL A 19 30.91 38.48 -23.82
N VAL A 20 32.23 38.48 -23.91
CA VAL A 20 33.04 37.25 -23.85
C VAL A 20 32.88 36.56 -22.48
N VAL A 21 32.91 37.30 -21.38
CA VAL A 21 32.66 36.76 -20.03
C VAL A 21 31.25 36.18 -19.92
N THR A 22 30.23 36.87 -20.45
CA THR A 22 28.86 36.35 -20.47
C THR A 22 28.77 35.05 -21.27
N ILE A 23 29.39 34.98 -22.44
CA ILE A 23 29.32 33.77 -23.29
C ILE A 23 30.14 32.62 -22.70
N VAL A 24 31.34 32.88 -22.17
CA VAL A 24 32.28 31.82 -21.74
C VAL A 24 32.05 31.37 -20.30
N ILE A 25 31.50 32.22 -19.43
CA ILE A 25 31.29 31.91 -18.01
C ILE A 25 29.80 31.81 -17.70
N VAL A 26 29.03 32.86 -17.99
CA VAL A 26 27.63 32.93 -17.55
C VAL A 26 26.76 31.88 -18.26
N PHE A 27 26.86 31.74 -19.58
CA PHE A 27 26.07 30.77 -20.34
C PHE A 27 26.38 29.31 -19.97
N PRO A 28 27.65 28.85 -19.86
CA PRO A 28 27.92 27.49 -19.40
C PRO A 28 27.40 27.21 -18.00
N ILE A 29 27.45 28.18 -17.08
CA ILE A 29 26.86 28.02 -15.75
C ILE A 29 25.35 27.84 -15.84
N LEU A 30 24.65 28.69 -16.61
CA LEU A 30 23.20 28.67 -16.75
C LEU A 30 22.68 27.41 -17.46
N TYR A 31 23.32 26.99 -18.54
CA TYR A 31 22.79 25.96 -19.44
C TYR A 31 23.43 24.58 -19.25
N VAL A 32 24.54 24.47 -18.51
CA VAL A 32 25.20 23.18 -18.24
C VAL A 32 25.31 22.94 -16.74
N ALA A 33 25.95 23.84 -16.00
CA ALA A 33 26.22 23.58 -14.58
C ALA A 33 24.94 23.57 -13.73
N PHE A 34 24.00 24.49 -13.98
CA PHE A 34 22.75 24.58 -13.22
C PHE A 34 21.83 23.37 -13.44
N PRO A 35 21.50 22.95 -14.68
CA PRO A 35 20.73 21.72 -14.92
C PRO A 35 21.34 20.48 -14.27
N ASN A 36 22.67 20.31 -14.38
CA ASN A 36 23.36 19.17 -13.78
C ASN A 36 23.27 19.20 -12.24
N LYS A 37 23.48 20.36 -11.61
CA LYS A 37 23.34 20.50 -10.15
C LYS A 37 21.89 20.28 -9.68
N ALA A 38 20.91 20.77 -10.44
CA ALA A 38 19.51 20.53 -10.15
C ALA A 38 19.17 19.03 -10.23
N GLN A 39 19.63 18.34 -11.27
CA GLN A 39 19.46 16.90 -11.42
C GLN A 39 20.15 16.13 -10.29
N ASP A 40 21.37 16.50 -9.93
CA ASP A 40 22.12 15.90 -8.82
C ASP A 40 21.40 16.07 -7.47
N ALA A 41 20.81 17.24 -7.23
CA ALA A 41 20.03 17.51 -6.03
C ALA A 41 18.77 16.64 -5.98
N ILE A 42 18.05 16.52 -7.10
CA ILE A 42 16.91 15.60 -7.22
C ILE A 42 17.39 14.17 -6.98
N ASN A 43 18.46 13.70 -7.63
CA ASN A 43 18.97 12.33 -7.49
C ASN A 43 19.31 11.97 -6.04
N ARG A 44 19.95 12.87 -5.29
CA ARG A 44 20.31 12.67 -3.88
C ARG A 44 19.15 12.76 -2.90
N ALA A 45 18.04 13.41 -3.27
CA ALA A 45 16.90 13.53 -2.39
C ALA A 45 16.20 12.18 -2.16
N GLU A 46 15.65 11.97 -0.99
CA GLU A 46 14.85 10.80 -0.64
C GLU A 46 13.36 11.18 -0.57
N LEU A 47 12.51 10.27 -1.02
CA LEU A 47 11.06 10.38 -0.90
C LEU A 47 10.60 9.40 0.17
N ILE A 48 10.13 9.92 1.30
CA ILE A 48 9.69 9.12 2.44
C ILE A 48 8.17 9.20 2.51
N VAL A 49 7.49 8.11 2.14
CA VAL A 49 6.03 8.03 2.28
C VAL A 49 5.69 7.92 3.77
N THR A 50 4.99 8.93 4.30
CA THR A 50 4.61 8.99 5.72
C THR A 50 3.20 8.48 5.97
N SER A 51 2.32 8.60 4.98
CA SER A 51 0.96 8.04 5.00
C SER A 51 0.50 7.77 3.57
N GLN A 52 -0.29 6.73 3.40
CA GLN A 52 -0.92 6.39 2.13
C GLN A 52 -2.29 5.77 2.38
N SER A 53 -3.29 6.12 1.59
CA SER A 53 -4.62 5.52 1.62
C SER A 53 -5.03 5.20 0.18
N ILE A 54 -5.42 3.96 -0.04
CA ILE A 54 -6.00 3.46 -1.29
C ILE A 54 -7.50 3.34 -1.04
N LEU A 55 -8.26 4.25 -1.62
CA LEU A 55 -9.68 4.46 -1.39
C LEU A 55 -10.47 4.24 -2.68
N SER A 56 -11.77 4.01 -2.56
CA SER A 56 -12.71 3.87 -3.68
C SER A 56 -12.16 3.02 -4.83
N PRO A 57 -11.76 1.75 -4.57
CA PRO A 57 -11.17 0.89 -5.59
C PRO A 57 -12.17 0.59 -6.71
N SER A 58 -11.67 0.55 -7.95
CA SER A 58 -12.39 0.09 -9.13
C SER A 58 -11.59 -0.98 -9.86
N MET A 59 -12.13 -1.50 -10.98
CA MET A 59 -11.42 -2.50 -11.78
C MET A 59 -10.08 -1.99 -12.33
N ASN A 60 -9.95 -0.70 -12.66
CA ASN A 60 -8.79 -0.13 -13.35
C ASN A 60 -8.29 1.18 -12.74
N SER A 61 -8.78 1.56 -11.56
CA SER A 61 -8.34 2.76 -10.86
C SER A 61 -8.60 2.65 -9.35
N PHE A 62 -8.02 3.58 -8.62
CA PHE A 62 -8.33 3.81 -7.21
C PHE A 62 -8.07 5.28 -6.88
N TYR A 63 -8.70 5.79 -5.83
CA TYR A 63 -8.39 7.11 -5.29
C TYR A 63 -7.19 6.99 -4.33
N LEU A 64 -6.13 7.75 -4.59
CA LEU A 64 -4.92 7.77 -3.79
C LEU A 64 -4.86 9.04 -2.96
N GLU A 65 -4.75 8.87 -1.65
CA GLU A 65 -4.32 9.94 -0.73
C GLU A 65 -2.97 9.58 -0.15
N GLN A 66 -1.94 10.38 -0.41
CA GLN A 66 -0.58 10.08 0.02
C GLN A 66 0.14 11.33 0.48
N ALA A 67 0.77 11.24 1.65
CA ALA A 67 1.72 12.23 2.12
C ALA A 67 3.14 11.70 2.00
N THR A 68 4.01 12.46 1.35
CA THR A 68 5.41 12.11 1.15
C THR A 68 6.30 13.26 1.61
N VAL A 69 7.29 12.96 2.44
CA VAL A 69 8.31 13.94 2.84
C VAL A 69 9.45 13.90 1.83
N PHE A 70 9.80 15.06 1.29
CA PHE A 70 10.99 15.27 0.49
C PHE A 70 12.18 15.57 1.42
N ALA A 71 13.09 14.61 1.54
CA ALA A 71 14.28 14.73 2.38
C ALA A 71 15.52 15.03 1.52
N THR A 72 16.24 16.10 1.84
CA THR A 72 17.49 16.46 1.14
C THR A 72 18.45 17.17 2.07
N ASN A 73 19.75 17.00 1.87
CA ASN A 73 20.78 17.74 2.61
C ASN A 73 21.12 19.09 1.95
N SER A 74 20.41 19.47 0.89
CA SER A 74 20.58 20.75 0.22
C SER A 74 19.90 21.87 1.00
N SER A 75 20.59 22.99 1.19
CA SER A 75 19.99 24.24 1.68
C SER A 75 19.31 25.05 0.56
N ASP A 76 19.40 24.58 -0.69
CA ASP A 76 18.77 25.22 -1.83
C ASP A 76 17.26 24.96 -1.85
N SER A 77 16.48 26.02 -2.05
CA SER A 77 15.06 25.93 -2.38
C SER A 77 14.83 26.06 -3.88
N ALA A 78 13.83 25.33 -4.38
CA ALA A 78 13.33 25.42 -5.75
C ALA A 78 11.86 25.02 -5.77
N SER A 79 11.10 25.46 -6.76
CA SER A 79 9.74 24.97 -6.99
C SER A 79 9.71 23.98 -8.14
N LEU A 80 8.92 22.93 -7.98
CA LEU A 80 8.68 21.89 -8.96
C LEU A 80 7.28 22.09 -9.54
N ASP A 81 7.17 22.13 -10.86
CA ASP A 81 5.88 22.12 -11.54
C ASP A 81 5.21 20.75 -11.38
N GLN A 82 3.89 20.71 -11.52
CA GLN A 82 3.16 19.45 -11.63
C GLN A 82 3.63 18.62 -12.83
N TRP A 83 3.62 17.30 -12.69
CA TRP A 83 4.05 16.37 -13.74
C TRP A 83 3.34 15.02 -13.61
N GLU A 84 3.37 14.21 -14.67
CA GLU A 84 2.81 12.85 -14.66
C GLU A 84 3.94 11.85 -14.37
N GLY A 85 3.79 11.09 -13.30
CA GLY A 85 4.69 9.99 -12.94
C GLY A 85 4.13 8.63 -13.34
N ILE A 86 5.05 7.71 -13.63
CA ILE A 86 4.75 6.30 -13.83
C ILE A 86 5.35 5.48 -12.69
N LEU A 87 4.62 4.45 -12.26
CA LEU A 87 5.06 3.51 -11.23
C LEU A 87 5.40 2.16 -11.84
N CYS A 88 6.53 1.60 -11.41
CA CYS A 88 6.99 0.26 -11.78
C CYS A 88 7.47 -0.51 -10.56
N LEU A 89 7.51 -1.83 -10.65
CA LEU A 89 8.21 -2.67 -9.68
C LEU A 89 9.73 -2.59 -9.86
N ALA A 90 10.47 -2.68 -8.76
CA ALA A 90 11.91 -2.91 -8.79
C ALA A 90 12.26 -4.36 -9.24
N PRO A 91 13.46 -4.64 -9.78
CA PRO A 91 14.64 -3.77 -9.91
C PRO A 91 14.70 -2.91 -11.19
N GLU A 92 13.80 -3.11 -12.15
CA GLU A 92 13.80 -2.37 -13.43
C GLU A 92 12.41 -1.86 -13.78
N CYS A 93 12.32 -0.62 -14.26
CA CYS A 93 11.06 -0.02 -14.71
C CYS A 93 10.73 -0.39 -16.17
N LEU A 94 10.68 -1.69 -16.46
CA LEU A 94 10.36 -2.20 -17.81
C LEU A 94 8.86 -2.16 -18.10
N TYR A 95 8.04 -2.44 -17.08
CA TYR A 95 6.59 -2.58 -17.21
C TYR A 95 5.87 -1.66 -16.20
N PRO A 96 5.56 -0.41 -16.58
CA PRO A 96 4.80 0.49 -15.74
C PRO A 96 3.39 -0.06 -15.48
N PHE A 97 2.95 0.03 -14.23
CA PHE A 97 1.65 -0.50 -13.79
C PHE A 97 0.62 0.59 -13.49
N ALA A 98 1.05 1.80 -13.12
CA ALA A 98 0.16 2.90 -12.81
C ALA A 98 0.70 4.27 -13.26
N ARG A 99 -0.23 5.20 -13.49
CA ARG A 99 0.06 6.63 -13.71
C ARG A 99 -0.45 7.45 -12.54
N ILE A 100 0.42 8.30 -12.01
CA ILE A 100 0.13 9.15 -10.86
C ILE A 100 0.39 10.62 -11.24
N PRO A 101 -0.62 11.49 -11.17
CA PRO A 101 -0.39 12.93 -11.25
C PRO A 101 0.35 13.39 -9.98
N VAL A 102 1.54 13.98 -10.15
CA VAL A 102 2.31 14.55 -9.05
C VAL A 102 2.08 16.06 -9.05
N PRO A 103 1.58 16.65 -7.95
CA PRO A 103 1.29 18.07 -7.90
C PRO A 103 2.57 18.90 -7.85
N SER A 104 2.44 20.20 -8.10
CA SER A 104 3.52 21.15 -7.86
C SER A 104 3.91 21.16 -6.38
N ALA A 105 5.20 21.25 -6.09
CA ALA A 105 5.71 21.23 -4.73
C ALA A 105 6.97 22.09 -4.59
N GLN A 106 7.29 22.48 -3.36
CA GLN A 106 8.62 23.02 -3.06
C GLN A 106 9.61 21.88 -2.88
N ALA A 107 10.80 22.02 -3.49
CA ALA A 107 11.94 21.14 -3.31
C ALA A 107 12.82 21.67 -2.17
N GLU A 108 12.25 21.72 -0.97
CA GLU A 108 12.96 22.09 0.27
C GLU A 108 12.97 20.91 1.23
N ASN A 109 14.06 20.76 2.00
CA ASN A 109 14.16 19.66 2.97
C ASN A 109 13.00 19.68 3.98
N GLY A 110 12.35 18.54 4.16
CA GLY A 110 11.20 18.39 5.06
C GLY A 110 9.86 18.80 4.43
N THR A 111 9.85 19.24 3.16
CA THR A 111 8.59 19.57 2.48
C THR A 111 7.69 18.35 2.41
N GLN A 112 6.43 18.51 2.81
CA GLN A 112 5.41 17.48 2.66
C GLN A 112 4.65 17.68 1.35
N ILE A 113 4.74 16.70 0.47
CA ILE A 113 4.02 16.60 -0.79
C ILE A 113 2.75 15.79 -0.54
N GLN A 114 1.60 16.39 -0.82
CA GLN A 114 0.28 15.75 -0.68
C GLN A 114 -0.25 15.39 -2.06
N ILE A 115 -0.40 14.11 -2.32
CA ILE A 115 -1.03 13.58 -3.53
C ILE A 115 -2.45 13.18 -3.13
N SER A 116 -3.45 13.73 -3.84
CA SER A 116 -4.86 13.40 -3.64
C SER A 116 -5.54 13.41 -5.01
N ASN A 117 -5.62 12.24 -5.63
CA ASN A 117 -6.17 12.09 -6.98
C ASN A 117 -6.53 10.64 -7.31
N VAL A 118 -7.27 10.48 -8.42
CA VAL A 118 -7.49 9.16 -9.02
C VAL A 118 -6.20 8.70 -9.72
N THR A 119 -5.75 7.50 -9.35
CA THR A 119 -4.62 6.81 -9.98
C THR A 119 -5.15 5.76 -10.95
N GLU A 120 -4.65 5.79 -12.19
CA GLU A 120 -5.04 4.85 -13.24
C GLU A 120 -4.09 3.64 -13.24
N ILE A 121 -4.67 2.43 -13.27
CA ILE A 121 -3.95 1.18 -13.47
C ILE A 121 -3.83 0.94 -14.97
N ILE A 122 -2.64 1.18 -15.52
CA ILE A 122 -2.37 1.10 -16.96
C ILE A 122 -1.95 -0.30 -17.42
N ASN A 123 -1.51 -1.16 -16.48
CA ASN A 123 -1.19 -2.55 -16.79
C ASN A 123 -1.48 -3.47 -15.60
N MET A 124 -2.49 -4.32 -15.77
CA MET A 124 -3.02 -5.14 -14.68
C MET A 124 -2.05 -6.25 -14.24
N ALA A 125 -1.30 -6.86 -15.16
CA ALA A 125 -0.38 -7.94 -14.81
C ALA A 125 0.77 -7.50 -13.86
N PRO A 126 1.56 -6.45 -14.15
CA PRO A 126 2.55 -5.94 -13.22
C PRO A 126 1.90 -5.29 -11.99
N PHE A 127 0.68 -4.74 -12.09
CA PHE A 127 -0.06 -4.26 -10.92
C PHE A 127 -0.39 -5.39 -9.94
N ASN A 128 -0.83 -6.55 -10.44
CA ASN A 128 -1.13 -7.72 -9.60
C ASN A 128 0.12 -8.29 -8.95
N ASN A 129 1.26 -8.24 -9.64
CA ASN A 129 2.55 -8.57 -9.02
C ASN A 129 2.90 -7.57 -7.91
N TYR A 130 2.59 -6.29 -8.11
CA TYR A 130 2.83 -5.24 -7.13
C TYR A 130 1.96 -5.42 -5.88
N THR A 131 0.66 -5.63 -6.04
CA THR A 131 -0.26 -5.84 -4.91
C THR A 131 0.10 -7.11 -4.14
N ARG A 132 0.48 -8.18 -4.84
CA ARG A 132 0.99 -9.40 -4.21
C ARG A 132 2.28 -9.15 -3.42
N LEU A 133 3.26 -8.47 -4.01
CA LEU A 133 4.52 -8.16 -3.34
C LEU A 133 4.30 -7.30 -2.09
N ALA A 134 3.41 -6.30 -2.18
CA ALA A 134 3.06 -5.43 -1.08
C ALA A 134 2.35 -6.18 0.07
N LEU A 135 1.55 -7.20 -0.25
CA LEU A 135 0.89 -8.04 0.74
C LEU A 135 1.86 -9.02 1.42
N GLU A 136 2.69 -9.73 0.64
CA GLU A 136 3.55 -10.80 1.13
C GLU A 136 4.81 -10.32 1.85
N SER A 137 5.37 -9.18 1.45
CA SER A 137 6.70 -8.75 1.91
C SER A 137 6.65 -7.88 3.18
N ASP A 138 7.69 -7.97 4.01
CA ASP A 138 7.91 -6.98 5.09
C ASP A 138 8.28 -5.60 4.52
N ARG A 139 9.14 -5.59 3.48
CA ARG A 139 9.50 -4.39 2.73
C ARG A 139 9.53 -4.69 1.24
N TYR A 140 9.14 -3.70 0.45
CA TYR A 140 9.21 -3.76 -1.00
C TYR A 140 9.61 -2.40 -1.56
N SER A 141 10.00 -2.39 -2.83
CA SER A 141 10.51 -1.21 -3.51
C SER A 141 9.79 -1.00 -4.83
N ILE A 142 9.41 0.26 -5.10
CA ILE A 142 8.82 0.69 -6.36
C ILE A 142 9.66 1.80 -6.98
N TYR A 143 9.69 1.84 -8.31
CA TYR A 143 10.25 2.97 -9.05
C TYR A 143 9.17 3.98 -9.40
N LEU A 144 9.44 5.24 -9.09
CA LEU A 144 8.74 6.40 -9.63
C LEU A 144 9.60 7.03 -10.72
N GLN A 145 9.10 7.04 -11.95
CA GLN A 145 9.77 7.64 -13.10
C GLN A 145 8.94 8.74 -13.74
N GLY A 146 9.62 9.74 -14.30
CA GLY A 146 9.03 10.81 -15.11
C GLY A 146 9.94 12.03 -15.16
N SER A 147 9.41 13.15 -15.61
CA SER A 147 10.18 14.40 -15.68
C SER A 147 9.28 15.60 -15.41
N GLY A 148 9.81 16.58 -14.70
CA GLY A 148 9.12 17.82 -14.39
C GLY A 148 10.03 19.03 -14.55
N LYS A 149 9.43 20.21 -14.62
CA LYS A 149 10.19 21.47 -14.64
C LYS A 149 10.50 21.91 -13.21
N LEU A 150 11.72 22.40 -13.02
CA LEU A 150 12.23 22.97 -11.79
C LEU A 150 12.53 24.45 -12.02
N HIS A 151 12.07 25.30 -11.11
CA HIS A 151 12.33 26.73 -11.11
C HIS A 151 13.10 27.13 -9.85
N LYS A 152 14.15 27.94 -10.00
CA LYS A 152 14.94 28.46 -8.89
C LYS A 152 15.11 29.97 -9.03
N GLY A 153 14.33 30.76 -8.28
CA GLY A 153 14.39 32.22 -8.34
C GLY A 153 14.27 32.75 -9.77
N ALA A 154 15.21 33.62 -10.18
CA ALA A 154 15.28 34.18 -11.54
C ALA A 154 16.09 33.33 -12.54
N TRP A 155 16.55 32.13 -12.15
CA TRP A 155 17.28 31.24 -13.05
C TRP A 155 16.31 30.64 -14.09
N PRO A 156 16.76 30.37 -15.34
CA PRO A 156 15.94 29.69 -16.33
C PRO A 156 15.42 28.36 -15.79
N ALA A 157 14.16 28.05 -16.09
CA ALA A 157 13.57 26.76 -15.74
C ALA A 157 14.37 25.62 -16.38
N THR A 158 14.64 24.57 -15.62
CA THR A 158 15.32 23.37 -16.11
C THR A 158 14.42 22.15 -15.96
N THR A 159 14.55 21.17 -16.85
CA THR A 159 13.84 19.89 -16.70
C THR A 159 14.70 18.96 -15.85
N VAL A 160 14.08 18.31 -14.88
CA VAL A 160 14.70 17.28 -14.05
C VAL A 160 13.97 15.96 -14.25
N ALA A 161 14.73 14.88 -14.37
CA ALA A 161 14.21 13.53 -14.43
C ALA A 161 14.08 12.97 -13.02
N TYR A 162 12.93 12.37 -12.72
CA TYR A 162 12.70 11.58 -11.53
C TYR A 162 12.98 10.13 -11.89
N ASN A 163 13.91 9.52 -11.17
CA ASN A 163 14.13 8.08 -11.18
C ASN A 163 14.36 7.66 -9.73
N LYS A 164 13.24 7.46 -9.02
CA LYS A 164 13.22 7.29 -7.57
C LYS A 164 12.87 5.87 -7.20
N ASN A 165 13.78 5.22 -6.49
CA ASN A 165 13.49 3.96 -5.81
C ASN A 165 12.90 4.27 -4.43
N ILE A 166 11.61 4.01 -4.27
CA ILE A 166 10.86 4.26 -3.04
C ILE A 166 10.70 2.93 -2.32
N THR A 167 11.21 2.83 -1.10
CA THR A 167 11.09 1.62 -0.28
C THR A 167 10.00 1.80 0.77
N MET A 168 9.05 0.88 0.78
CA MET A 168 7.89 0.89 1.66
C MET A 168 7.85 -0.36 2.54
N ARG A 169 7.08 -0.30 3.62
CA ARG A 169 6.70 -1.50 4.38
C ARG A 169 5.49 -2.13 3.72
N GLY A 170 5.52 -3.45 3.58
CA GLY A 170 4.34 -4.23 3.17
C GLY A 170 3.56 -4.74 4.36
N LEU A 171 2.63 -5.66 4.09
CA LEU A 171 1.76 -6.26 5.10
C LEU A 171 2.35 -7.52 5.73
N ASN A 172 3.55 -7.94 5.31
CA ASN A 172 4.30 -9.07 5.87
C ASN A 172 3.45 -10.36 5.95
N ALA A 173 2.75 -10.67 4.86
CA ALA A 173 1.82 -11.80 4.74
C ALA A 173 0.76 -11.84 5.85
N LEU A 174 0.35 -10.67 6.36
CA LEU A 174 -0.60 -10.51 7.47
C LEU A 174 -0.17 -11.28 8.73
N LYS A 175 1.14 -11.41 8.98
CA LYS A 175 1.67 -12.11 10.15
C LYS A 175 1.10 -11.54 11.46
N GLY A 176 0.47 -12.41 12.24
CA GLY A 176 -0.25 -12.04 13.47
C GLY A 176 -1.76 -11.92 13.27
N PHE A 177 -2.27 -12.20 12.06
CA PHE A 177 -3.67 -12.45 11.81
C PHE A 177 -4.23 -13.47 12.81
N ASN A 178 -5.39 -13.18 13.39
CA ASN A 178 -6.04 -14.07 14.35
C ASN A 178 -7.57 -13.88 14.36
N VAL A 179 -8.29 -14.86 14.89
CA VAL A 179 -9.71 -14.73 15.25
C VAL A 179 -9.78 -14.49 16.75
N THR A 180 -10.24 -13.31 17.17
CA THR A 180 -10.24 -12.90 18.59
C THR A 180 -11.56 -13.19 19.30
N ALA A 181 -12.64 -13.32 18.54
CA ALA A 181 -13.95 -13.73 19.04
C ALA A 181 -14.62 -14.62 18.00
N PHE A 182 -15.33 -15.65 18.48
CA PHE A 182 -16.12 -16.54 17.65
C PHE A 182 -17.29 -17.07 18.45
N HIS A 183 -18.50 -16.90 17.93
CA HIS A 183 -19.73 -17.36 18.57
C HIS A 183 -20.60 -18.09 17.55
N ILE A 184 -21.29 -19.13 18.03
CA ILE A 184 -22.27 -19.87 17.23
C ILE A 184 -23.64 -19.23 17.45
N ILE A 185 -24.34 -18.93 16.35
CA ILE A 185 -25.69 -18.40 16.35
C ILE A 185 -26.65 -19.58 16.18
N ASN A 186 -27.43 -19.88 17.22
CA ASN A 186 -28.39 -20.96 17.24
C ASN A 186 -29.74 -20.49 17.82
N PRO A 187 -30.87 -20.58 17.09
CA PRO A 187 -30.97 -21.05 15.70
C PRO A 187 -30.27 -20.11 14.71
N ALA A 188 -29.90 -20.62 13.54
CA ALA A 188 -29.32 -19.82 12.46
C ALA A 188 -30.29 -18.69 12.03
N LEU A 189 -29.72 -17.60 11.52
CA LEU A 189 -30.47 -16.48 10.98
C LEU A 189 -31.16 -16.86 9.66
N ALA A 190 -32.11 -16.03 9.22
CA ALA A 190 -32.92 -16.27 8.02
C ALA A 190 -32.11 -16.37 6.72
N ASP A 191 -30.93 -15.75 6.67
CA ASP A 191 -29.99 -15.80 5.55
C ASP A 191 -29.04 -17.01 5.60
N GLY A 192 -29.17 -17.87 6.63
CA GLY A 192 -28.33 -19.04 6.86
C GLY A 192 -27.09 -18.76 7.72
N THR A 193 -26.83 -17.50 8.09
CA THR A 193 -25.72 -17.14 8.99
C THR A 193 -25.88 -17.87 10.32
N ASN A 194 -24.86 -18.62 10.72
CA ASN A 194 -24.90 -19.47 11.92
C ASN A 194 -23.67 -19.29 12.84
N ALA A 195 -22.80 -18.34 12.52
CA ALA A 195 -21.72 -17.91 13.39
C ALA A 195 -21.37 -16.44 13.15
N ASN A 196 -20.80 -15.79 14.14
CA ASN A 196 -20.18 -14.48 14.01
C ASN A 196 -18.85 -14.44 14.77
N GLY A 197 -18.07 -13.40 14.53
CA GLY A 197 -16.80 -13.24 15.22
C GLY A 197 -16.11 -11.93 14.91
N THR A 198 -14.90 -11.80 15.42
CA THR A 198 -14.03 -10.66 15.18
C THR A 198 -12.67 -11.18 14.74
N ILE A 199 -12.18 -10.63 13.63
CA ILE A 199 -10.85 -10.91 13.10
C ILE A 199 -9.92 -9.77 13.49
N HIS A 200 -8.71 -10.13 13.90
CA HIS A 200 -7.62 -9.21 14.11
C HIS A 200 -6.66 -9.22 12.92
N ILE A 201 -6.39 -8.04 12.36
CA ILE A 201 -5.47 -7.88 11.22
C ILE A 201 -4.42 -6.81 11.56
N PRO A 202 -3.15 -7.21 11.78
CA PRO A 202 -2.06 -6.26 11.94
C PRO A 202 -1.63 -5.69 10.58
N ASN A 203 -1.39 -4.39 10.55
CA ASN A 203 -0.84 -3.66 9.42
C ASN A 203 0.39 -2.87 9.89
N PRO A 204 1.61 -3.40 9.68
CA PRO A 204 2.85 -2.74 10.11
C PRO A 204 3.28 -1.58 9.18
N SER A 205 2.52 -1.33 8.11
CA SER A 205 2.80 -0.28 7.13
C SER A 205 2.09 1.04 7.47
N VAL A 206 2.43 2.09 6.72
CA VAL A 206 1.73 3.39 6.75
C VAL A 206 0.60 3.46 5.72
N SER A 207 0.38 2.38 4.98
CA SER A 207 -0.60 2.28 3.90
C SER A 207 -1.92 1.75 4.45
N GLN A 208 -3.01 2.39 4.04
CA GLN A 208 -4.37 2.06 4.42
C GLN A 208 -5.13 1.60 3.18
N PHE A 209 -6.06 0.67 3.37
CA PHE A 209 -6.73 0.00 2.26
C PHE A 209 -8.22 -0.08 2.53
N GLU A 210 -9.00 0.50 1.63
CA GLU A 210 -10.44 0.26 1.53
C GLU A 210 -10.67 -0.92 0.59
N LEU A 211 -11.23 -2.01 1.10
CA LEU A 211 -11.45 -3.26 0.35
C LEU A 211 -12.93 -3.46 -0.04
N GLY A 212 -13.86 -2.98 0.79
CA GLY A 212 -15.29 -3.27 0.66
C GLY A 212 -15.66 -4.61 1.29
N ASP A 213 -16.60 -5.33 0.70
CA ASP A 213 -17.07 -6.61 1.22
C ASP A 213 -16.14 -7.74 0.79
N LEU A 214 -15.62 -8.49 1.78
CA LEU A 214 -14.68 -9.58 1.59
C LEU A 214 -15.36 -10.92 1.92
N THR A 215 -15.18 -11.91 1.05
CA THR A 215 -15.59 -13.30 1.31
C THR A 215 -14.37 -14.20 1.40
N LEU A 216 -14.33 -15.00 2.48
CA LEU A 216 -13.28 -15.97 2.76
C LEU A 216 -13.89 -17.39 2.75
N ASN A 217 -13.27 -18.30 2.01
CA ASN A 217 -13.56 -19.73 2.14
C ASN A 217 -12.74 -20.31 3.29
N MET A 218 -13.39 -21.11 4.14
CA MET A 218 -12.77 -21.75 5.31
C MET A 218 -12.67 -23.26 5.10
N SER A 219 -11.51 -23.84 5.41
CA SER A 219 -11.30 -25.28 5.32
C SER A 219 -10.37 -25.81 6.41
N VAL A 220 -10.44 -27.11 6.69
CA VAL A 220 -9.52 -27.83 7.57
C VAL A 220 -8.98 -29.02 6.80
N ASN A 221 -7.66 -29.06 6.56
CA ASN A 221 -7.00 -30.07 5.71
C ASN A 221 -7.68 -30.24 4.34
N GLY A 222 -8.08 -29.14 3.72
CA GLY A 222 -8.78 -29.14 2.43
C GLY A 222 -10.27 -29.52 2.47
N MET A 223 -10.80 -29.96 3.63
CA MET A 223 -12.23 -30.15 3.82
C MET A 223 -12.90 -28.80 4.07
N SER A 224 -13.82 -28.38 3.20
CA SER A 224 -14.58 -27.14 3.39
C SER A 224 -15.43 -27.22 4.67
N ILE A 225 -15.29 -26.20 5.53
CA ILE A 225 -16.06 -26.05 6.76
C ILE A 225 -17.00 -24.85 6.74
N GLY A 226 -16.96 -24.03 5.69
CA GLY A 226 -17.87 -22.91 5.52
C GLY A 226 -17.27 -21.71 4.80
N THR A 227 -17.99 -20.60 4.87
CA THR A 227 -17.60 -19.31 4.30
C THR A 227 -17.82 -18.20 5.31
N ALA A 228 -16.87 -17.26 5.40
CA ALA A 228 -16.98 -16.06 6.21
C ALA A 228 -17.10 -14.81 5.34
N THR A 229 -17.87 -13.84 5.80
CA THR A 229 -18.10 -12.56 5.13
C THR A 229 -17.72 -11.43 6.09
N LEU A 230 -16.89 -10.51 5.62
CA LEU A 230 -16.52 -9.30 6.33
C LEU A 230 -17.08 -8.11 5.53
N PRO A 231 -18.10 -7.40 6.04
CA PRO A 231 -18.65 -6.25 5.34
C PRO A 231 -17.77 -5.00 5.53
N ASN A 232 -17.69 -4.16 4.50
CA ASN A 232 -17.05 -2.83 4.55
C ASN A 232 -15.65 -2.82 5.19
N VAL A 233 -14.78 -3.74 4.76
CA VAL A 233 -13.42 -3.89 5.26
C VAL A 233 -12.59 -2.66 4.93
N PHE A 234 -12.08 -2.02 5.99
CA PHE A 234 -11.06 -0.98 5.93
C PHE A 234 -9.88 -1.39 6.82
N ILE A 235 -8.68 -1.43 6.24
CA ILE A 235 -7.43 -1.76 6.92
C ILE A 235 -6.66 -0.46 7.17
N ALA A 236 -6.73 0.05 8.39
CA ALA A 236 -5.93 1.18 8.84
C ALA A 236 -4.50 0.74 9.18
N ALA A 237 -3.60 1.71 9.35
CA ALA A 237 -2.25 1.45 9.89
C ALA A 237 -2.34 0.98 11.35
N GLY A 238 -1.51 0.00 11.73
CA GLY A 238 -1.52 -0.61 13.05
C GLY A 238 -2.50 -1.78 13.18
N ASN A 239 -3.15 -1.89 14.32
CA ASN A 239 -3.98 -3.05 14.67
C ASN A 239 -5.45 -2.82 14.30
N ASN A 240 -6.01 -3.70 13.48
CA ASN A 240 -7.41 -3.65 13.05
C ASN A 240 -8.21 -4.77 13.70
N SER A 241 -9.46 -4.47 14.07
CA SER A 241 -10.43 -5.45 14.58
C SER A 241 -11.69 -5.34 13.74
N ILE A 242 -12.01 -6.39 13.00
CA ILE A 242 -13.03 -6.36 11.93
C ILE A 242 -14.08 -7.43 12.24
N PRO A 243 -15.36 -7.05 12.35
CA PRO A 243 -16.42 -8.02 12.56
C PRO A 243 -16.61 -8.90 11.32
N MET A 244 -16.96 -10.16 11.54
CA MET A 244 -17.28 -11.12 10.49
C MET A 244 -18.56 -11.87 10.84
N THR A 245 -19.26 -12.33 9.81
CA THR A 245 -20.31 -13.35 9.91
C THR A 245 -19.87 -14.58 9.14
N ALA A 246 -20.42 -15.75 9.48
CA ALA A 246 -20.09 -16.98 8.78
C ALA A 246 -21.29 -17.92 8.64
N VAL A 247 -21.25 -18.67 7.55
CA VAL A 247 -22.08 -19.85 7.29
C VAL A 247 -21.18 -21.06 7.38
N THR A 248 -21.30 -21.82 8.47
CA THR A 248 -20.48 -22.98 8.77
C THR A 248 -21.23 -24.28 8.51
N ASN A 249 -20.51 -25.31 8.03
CA ASN A 249 -21.03 -26.66 7.92
C ASN A 249 -20.89 -27.36 9.28
N GLN A 250 -21.92 -27.26 10.12
CA GLN A 250 -21.93 -27.80 11.48
C GLN A 250 -21.66 -29.31 11.52
N THR A 251 -22.15 -30.08 10.53
CA THR A 251 -21.90 -31.52 10.44
C THR A 251 -20.42 -31.83 10.16
N ALA A 252 -19.79 -31.07 9.27
CA ALA A 252 -18.36 -31.21 9.00
C ALA A 252 -17.52 -30.84 10.23
N VAL A 253 -17.84 -29.72 10.89
CA VAL A 253 -17.18 -29.28 12.12
C VAL A 253 -17.34 -30.32 13.23
N ALA A 254 -18.54 -30.86 13.44
CA ALA A 254 -18.78 -31.91 14.43
C ALA A 254 -17.96 -33.18 14.12
N GLY A 255 -17.90 -33.60 12.86
CA GLY A 255 -17.08 -34.74 12.43
C GLY A 255 -15.58 -34.54 12.69
N LEU A 256 -15.08 -33.32 12.50
CA LEU A 256 -13.69 -32.96 12.79
C LEU A 256 -13.38 -33.02 14.29
N VAL A 257 -14.26 -32.45 15.13
CA VAL A 257 -14.04 -32.40 16.59
C VAL A 257 -14.25 -33.78 17.24
N LEU A 258 -15.19 -34.60 16.76
CA LEU A 258 -15.38 -35.97 17.26
C LEU A 258 -14.30 -36.95 16.76
N GLY A 259 -13.64 -36.61 15.65
CA GLY A 259 -12.64 -37.45 15.00
C GLY A 259 -11.19 -36.98 15.24
N PRO A 260 -10.53 -36.38 14.23
CA PRO A 260 -9.10 -36.04 14.29
C PRO A 260 -8.74 -34.91 15.26
N TYR A 261 -9.70 -34.05 15.65
CA TYR A 261 -9.45 -32.85 16.46
C TYR A 261 -10.21 -32.87 17.79
N LYS A 262 -10.00 -33.94 18.59
CA LYS A 262 -10.68 -34.12 19.88
C LYS A 262 -10.42 -33.04 20.93
N SER A 263 -9.33 -32.29 20.79
CA SER A 263 -9.06 -31.11 21.62
C SER A 263 -10.03 -29.96 21.35
N GLY A 264 -10.77 -29.99 20.24
CA GLY A 264 -11.62 -28.89 19.78
C GLY A 264 -10.84 -27.71 19.18
N VAL A 265 -9.52 -27.83 19.06
CA VAL A 265 -8.70 -26.83 18.36
C VAL A 265 -8.62 -27.23 16.88
N LEU A 266 -9.27 -26.44 16.03
CA LEU A 266 -9.32 -26.64 14.59
C LEU A 266 -8.32 -25.71 13.90
N PRO A 267 -7.44 -26.25 13.05
CA PRO A 267 -6.47 -25.44 12.37
C PRO A 267 -7.08 -25.06 11.00
N ILE A 268 -7.67 -23.86 10.95
CA ILE A 268 -8.51 -23.39 9.86
C ILE A 268 -7.66 -22.63 8.83
N ASP A 269 -7.71 -23.09 7.58
CA ASP A 269 -7.22 -22.36 6.41
C ASP A 269 -8.31 -21.45 5.87
N MET A 270 -7.97 -20.19 5.63
CA MET A 270 -8.83 -19.16 5.06
C MET A 270 -8.21 -18.61 3.78
N VAL A 271 -9.00 -18.57 2.71
CA VAL A 271 -8.59 -18.02 1.41
C VAL A 271 -9.64 -17.03 0.94
N ALA A 272 -9.22 -15.82 0.58
CA ALA A 272 -10.12 -14.85 -0.02
C ALA A 272 -10.54 -15.29 -1.42
N THR A 273 -11.85 -15.27 -1.68
CA THR A 273 -12.41 -15.69 -2.97
C THR A 273 -13.18 -14.61 -3.70
N SER A 274 -13.65 -13.59 -2.97
CA SER A 274 -14.38 -12.46 -3.55
C SER A 274 -14.07 -11.19 -2.77
N VAL A 275 -13.87 -10.10 -3.50
CA VAL A 275 -13.76 -8.74 -2.96
C VAL A 275 -14.64 -7.86 -3.81
N THR A 276 -15.67 -7.28 -3.20
CA THR A 276 -16.61 -6.40 -3.89
C THR A 276 -16.66 -5.03 -3.24
N TYR A 277 -16.60 -3.99 -4.05
CA TYR A 277 -16.76 -2.61 -3.63
C TYR A 277 -17.88 -1.98 -4.45
N ASP A 278 -18.86 -1.36 -3.79
CA ASP A 278 -20.06 -0.80 -4.42
C ASP A 278 -20.75 -1.76 -5.42
N GLY A 279 -20.81 -3.05 -5.07
CA GLY A 279 -21.43 -4.10 -5.89
C GLY A 279 -20.60 -4.56 -7.10
N GLN A 280 -19.38 -4.05 -7.28
CA GLN A 280 -18.46 -4.48 -8.34
C GLN A 280 -17.30 -5.29 -7.78
N ARG A 281 -16.89 -6.35 -8.48
CA ARG A 281 -15.70 -7.13 -8.10
C ARG A 281 -14.43 -6.32 -8.32
N ILE A 282 -13.45 -6.51 -7.44
CA ILE A 282 -12.13 -5.90 -7.50
C ILE A 282 -11.07 -7.00 -7.70
N PRO A 283 -10.77 -7.39 -8.97
CA PRO A 283 -10.00 -8.60 -9.26
C PRO A 283 -8.56 -8.55 -8.73
N TRP A 284 -7.96 -7.37 -8.67
CA TRP A 284 -6.58 -7.20 -8.21
C TRP A 284 -6.45 -7.35 -6.68
N TYR A 285 -7.51 -7.08 -5.91
CA TYR A 285 -7.55 -7.47 -4.49
C TYR A 285 -7.79 -8.96 -4.32
N GLU A 286 -8.73 -9.53 -5.08
CA GLU A 286 -9.02 -10.97 -5.05
C GLU A 286 -7.79 -11.80 -5.36
N GLN A 287 -7.03 -11.43 -6.40
CA GLN A 287 -5.81 -12.13 -6.78
C GLN A 287 -4.72 -12.02 -5.70
N ALA A 288 -4.53 -10.84 -5.11
CA ALA A 288 -3.53 -10.65 -4.07
C ALA A 288 -3.88 -11.43 -2.80
N LEU A 289 -5.09 -11.25 -2.28
CA LEU A 289 -5.54 -11.88 -1.04
C LEU A 289 -5.72 -13.40 -1.21
N GLY A 290 -6.16 -13.86 -2.39
CA GLY A 290 -6.28 -15.28 -2.70
C GLY A 290 -4.93 -16.00 -2.81
N ALA A 291 -3.83 -15.27 -3.03
CA ALA A 291 -2.48 -15.84 -3.08
C ALA A 291 -1.85 -16.06 -1.69
N VAL A 292 -2.42 -15.46 -0.63
CA VAL A 292 -1.89 -15.53 0.73
C VAL A 292 -2.90 -16.25 1.63
N PRO A 293 -2.86 -17.60 1.70
CA PRO A 293 -3.73 -18.34 2.59
C PRO A 293 -3.40 -18.00 4.05
N LEU A 294 -4.44 -17.75 4.84
CA LEU A 294 -4.34 -17.45 6.26
C LEU A 294 -4.62 -18.72 7.06
N ARG A 295 -3.86 -18.94 8.13
CA ARG A 295 -4.04 -20.09 9.03
C ARG A 295 -4.28 -19.60 10.45
N VAL A 296 -5.31 -20.11 11.11
CA VAL A 296 -5.57 -19.87 12.53
C VAL A 296 -5.93 -21.18 13.23
N ASP A 297 -5.36 -21.40 14.41
CA ASP A 297 -5.78 -22.48 15.30
C ASP A 297 -6.91 -21.96 16.20
N LEU A 298 -8.15 -22.32 15.88
CA LEU A 298 -9.35 -21.86 16.58
C LEU A 298 -9.86 -22.91 17.55
N ASP A 299 -9.92 -22.57 18.83
CA ASP A 299 -10.64 -23.37 19.83
C ASP A 299 -12.15 -23.15 19.71
N VAL A 300 -12.87 -24.17 19.26
CA VAL A 300 -14.33 -24.11 19.07
C VAL A 300 -15.12 -24.58 20.29
N ILE A 301 -14.46 -25.13 21.32
CA ILE A 301 -15.17 -25.64 22.51
C ILE A 301 -15.94 -24.54 23.24
N PRO A 302 -15.37 -23.33 23.50
CA PRO A 302 -16.10 -22.27 24.18
C PRO A 302 -17.39 -21.87 23.43
N ALA A 303 -17.31 -21.74 22.11
CA ALA A 303 -18.47 -21.39 21.28
C ALA A 303 -19.54 -22.51 21.23
N LEU A 304 -19.11 -23.78 21.24
CA LEU A 304 -20.02 -24.93 21.34
C LEU A 304 -20.70 -24.98 22.72
N GLN A 305 -20.01 -24.61 23.79
CA GLN A 305 -20.57 -24.57 25.14
C GLN A 305 -21.58 -23.44 25.28
N GLU A 306 -21.22 -22.24 24.83
CA GLU A 306 -22.09 -21.06 24.84
C GLU A 306 -23.39 -21.29 24.07
N SER A 307 -23.31 -21.98 22.92
CA SER A 307 -24.49 -22.31 22.10
C SER A 307 -25.32 -23.50 22.61
N GLY A 308 -24.88 -24.17 23.68
CA GLY A 308 -25.53 -25.36 24.23
C GLY A 308 -25.32 -26.66 23.41
N LEU A 309 -24.52 -26.61 22.34
CA LEU A 309 -24.25 -27.76 21.46
C LEU A 309 -23.18 -28.71 22.01
N ALA A 310 -22.33 -28.25 22.92
CA ALA A 310 -21.26 -29.05 23.51
C ALA A 310 -21.78 -30.33 24.20
N GLY A 311 -22.90 -30.23 24.94
CA GLY A 311 -23.54 -31.37 25.60
C GLY A 311 -24.10 -32.40 24.62
N MET A 312 -24.57 -31.98 23.45
CA MET A 312 -25.07 -32.89 22.40
C MET A 312 -23.95 -33.69 21.75
N LEU A 313 -22.74 -33.15 21.74
CA LEU A 313 -21.55 -33.80 21.17
C LEU A 313 -20.76 -34.61 22.23
N GLY A 314 -21.21 -34.65 23.48
CA GLY A 314 -20.48 -35.30 24.58
C GLY A 314 -19.18 -34.58 24.95
N LEU A 315 -19.04 -33.31 24.57
CA LEU A 315 -17.85 -32.48 24.80
C LEU A 315 -18.10 -31.60 26.03
N GLY A 316 -17.95 -32.12 27.24
CA GLY A 316 -18.06 -31.26 28.44
C GLY A 316 -18.52 -31.88 29.75
N THR A 317 -18.12 -33.10 30.10
CA THR A 317 -18.20 -33.54 31.49
C THR A 317 -16.80 -33.62 32.10
N PRO A 318 -16.51 -32.88 33.18
CA PRO A 318 -15.53 -33.35 34.16
C PRO A 318 -16.00 -34.72 34.67
N PRO A 319 -15.09 -35.65 34.98
CA PRO A 319 -15.49 -36.96 35.48
C PRO A 319 -16.38 -36.79 36.72
N SER A 320 -17.61 -37.26 36.60
CA SER A 320 -18.52 -37.44 37.72
C SER A 320 -17.93 -38.49 38.64
N GLY A 321 -17.27 -38.05 39.71
CA GLY A 321 -16.83 -38.93 40.77
C GLY A 321 -15.73 -38.37 41.65
N VAL A 322 -16.09 -37.61 42.68
CA VAL A 322 -15.81 -37.98 44.07
C VAL A 322 -16.96 -37.43 44.92
N SER A 323 -17.90 -38.31 45.25
CA SER A 323 -18.74 -38.17 46.43
C SER A 323 -18.01 -38.84 47.61
N THR A 324 -17.48 -38.03 48.52
CA THR A 324 -17.51 -38.17 50.00
C THR A 324 -16.76 -37.00 50.59
#